data_AF-A0A1I3AZI4-F1
#
_entry.id   AF-A0A1I3AZI4-F1
#
_cell.length_a   1.000
_cell.length_b   1.000
_cell.length_c   1.000
_cell.angle_alpha   90.00
_cell.angle_beta   90.00
_cell.angle_gamma   90.00
#
_symmetry.space_group_name_H-M   'P 1'
#
loop_
_entity.id
_entity.type
_entity.pdbx_description
1 polymer ?
#
loop_
_entity_poly.entity_id
_entity_poly.type
_entity_poly.pdbx_seq_one_letter_code
_entity_poly.pdbx_strand_id
1 'polypeptide(L)' 'MSTTTVSTPEPDEACAYCGSRIFDHDPICVRDCADNCGSPTYFCNYACLSAHVDENDLTAGNACEWSPDA' A
#
# COMPACT_ATOMS: atom_id res chain seq x y z
N MET A 1 0.89 20.38 -14.08
CA MET A 1 1.47 19.04 -13.80
C MET A 1 1.91 19.07 -12.35
N SER A 2 1.15 18.46 -11.43
CA SER A 2 1.56 18.36 -10.02
C SER A 2 2.68 17.34 -9.93
N THR A 3 3.83 17.75 -9.40
CA THR A 3 4.94 16.84 -9.08
C THR A 3 4.61 16.20 -7.74
N THR A 4 4.40 14.89 -7.71
CA THR A 4 4.26 14.16 -6.44
C THR A 4 5.66 13.81 -5.99
N THR A 5 6.21 14.56 -5.02
CA THR A 5 7.48 14.19 -4.40
C THR A 5 7.25 13.00 -3.49
N VAL A 6 7.81 11.84 -3.83
CA VAL A 6 7.93 10.71 -2.91
C VAL A 6 9.12 10.99 -2.00
N SER A 7 8.85 11.34 -0.74
CA SER A 7 9.88 11.32 0.30
C SER A 7 10.25 9.88 0.60
N THR A 8 11.55 9.59 0.66
CA THR A 8 12.06 8.30 1.16
C THR A 8 11.66 8.15 2.63
N PRO A 9 11.12 7.00 3.07
CA PRO A 9 10.80 6.77 4.48
C PRO A 9 12.06 6.69 5.34
N GLU A 10 11.85 6.76 6.66
CA GLU A 10 12.92 6.61 7.66
C GLU A 10 13.56 5.20 7.56
N PRO A 11 14.86 5.05 7.87
CA PRO A 11 15.57 3.78 7.70
C PRO A 11 15.03 2.64 8.56
N ASP A 12 14.32 2.95 9.64
CA ASP A 12 13.65 2.02 10.54
C ASP A 12 12.16 1.83 10.24
N GLU A 13 11.66 2.34 9.11
CA GLU A 13 10.27 2.18 8.68
C GLU A 13 9.84 0.71 8.74
N ALA A 14 8.73 0.47 9.43
CA ALA A 14 8.22 -0.85 9.71
C ALA A 14 7.19 -1.28 8.65
N CYS A 15 7.24 -2.55 8.28
CA CYS A 15 6.22 -3.15 7.44
C CYS A 15 4.87 -3.16 8.15
N ALA A 16 3.85 -2.61 7.50
CA ALA A 16 2.50 -2.55 8.04
C ALA A 16 1.89 -3.94 8.32
N TYR A 17 2.41 -5.00 7.68
CA TYR A 17 1.96 -6.37 7.89
C TYR A 17 2.74 -7.09 9.00
N CYS A 18 4.06 -7.26 8.82
CA CYS A 18 4.86 -8.12 9.70
C CYS A 18 5.71 -7.37 10.74
N GLY A 19 5.71 -6.04 10.73
CA GLY A 19 6.48 -5.20 11.65
C GLY A 19 8.00 -5.22 11.45
N SER A 20 8.52 -5.97 10.48
CA SER A 20 9.96 -5.98 10.14
C SER A 20 10.36 -4.68 9.44
N ARG A 21 11.65 -4.34 9.48
CA ARG A 21 12.15 -3.14 8.78
C ARG A 21 12.10 -3.35 7.27
N ILE A 22 11.54 -2.40 6.54
CA ILE A 22 11.26 -2.57 5.11
C ILE A 22 12.53 -2.60 4.25
N PHE A 23 13.58 -1.89 4.66
CA PHE A 23 14.84 -1.77 3.92
C PHE A 23 15.76 -3.00 4.03
N ASP A 24 15.42 -3.98 4.88
CA ASP A 24 16.08 -5.29 4.89
C ASP A 24 15.57 -6.21 3.74
N HIS A 25 14.67 -5.70 2.88
CA HIS A 25 13.97 -6.42 1.81
C HIS A 25 13.81 -5.56 0.52
N ASP A 26 12.88 -5.94 -0.37
CA ASP A 26 12.48 -5.18 -1.57
C ASP A 26 11.13 -4.46 -1.33
N PRO A 27 11.16 -3.25 -0.73
CA PRO A 27 9.95 -2.65 -0.18
C PRO A 27 8.98 -2.14 -1.23
N ILE A 28 7.69 -2.19 -0.89
CA ILE A 28 6.58 -1.65 -1.67
C ILE A 28 5.90 -0.54 -0.89
N CYS A 29 5.63 0.57 -1.57
CA CYS A 29 4.92 1.73 -1.05
C CYS A 29 3.55 1.83 -1.72
N VAL A 30 2.47 1.77 -0.93
CA VAL A 30 1.09 1.95 -1.40
C VAL A 30 0.57 3.27 -0.87
N ARG A 31 -0.06 4.07 -1.74
CA ARG A 31 -0.75 5.30 -1.35
C ARG A 31 -2.22 5.15 -1.67
N ASP A 32 -3.05 5.45 -0.69
CA ASP A 32 -4.48 5.59 -0.92
C ASP A 32 -4.80 7.04 -1.33
N CYS A 33 -5.22 7.20 -2.59
CA CYS A 33 -5.59 8.48 -3.16
C CYS A 33 -7.07 8.82 -2.96
N ALA A 34 -7.89 7.90 -2.44
CA ALA A 34 -9.27 8.20 -2.10
C ALA A 34 -9.35 9.24 -0.95
N ASP A 35 -8.39 9.20 -0.03
CA ASP A 35 -8.28 10.14 1.09
C ASP A 35 -7.15 11.16 0.90
N ASN A 36 -7.30 12.06 -0.07
CA ASN A 36 -6.37 13.19 -0.32
C ASN A 36 -4.90 12.77 -0.51
N CYS A 37 -4.66 11.60 -1.12
CA CYS A 37 -3.33 11.01 -1.23
C CYS A 37 -2.65 10.88 0.14
N GLY A 38 -3.30 10.17 1.06
CA GLY A 38 -2.89 10.01 2.46
C GLY A 38 -1.47 9.49 2.65
N SER A 39 -1.05 9.40 3.92
CA SER A 39 0.28 8.89 4.26
C SER A 39 0.50 7.50 3.63
N PRO A 40 1.64 7.28 2.96
CA PRO A 40 1.93 5.99 2.35
C PRO A 40 2.00 4.88 3.40
N THR A 41 1.49 3.71 3.03
CA THR A 41 1.67 2.46 3.76
C THR A 41 2.82 1.67 3.13
N TYR A 42 3.70 1.12 3.97
CA TYR A 42 4.90 0.42 3.51
C TYR A 42 4.86 -1.08 3.83
N PHE A 43 5.38 -1.90 2.91
CA PHE A 43 5.44 -3.36 3.03
C PHE A 43 6.83 -3.88 2.66
N CYS A 44 7.27 -4.97 3.28
CA CYS A 44 8.57 -5.59 2.98
C CYS A 44 8.69 -6.10 1.53
N ASN A 45 7.58 -6.58 0.94
CA ASN A 45 7.50 -7.17 -0.40
C ASN A 45 6.03 -7.48 -0.76
N TYR A 46 5.80 -8.04 -1.95
CA TYR A 46 4.46 -8.41 -2.44
C TYR A 46 3.75 -9.46 -1.58
N ALA A 47 4.47 -10.34 -0.87
CA ALA A 47 3.83 -11.34 -0.01
C ALA A 47 3.17 -10.68 1.20
N CYS A 48 3.86 -9.72 1.84
CA CYS A 48 3.29 -8.94 2.95
C CYS A 48 2.11 -8.08 2.49
N LEU A 49 2.21 -7.47 1.30
CA LEU A 49 1.10 -6.69 0.73
C LEU A 49 -0.11 -7.59 0.44
N SER A 50 0.09 -8.73 -0.22
CA SER A 50 -0.99 -9.66 -0.54
C SER A 50 -1.70 -10.15 0.72
N ALA A 51 -0.94 -10.59 1.73
CA ALA A 51 -1.52 -11.05 2.98
C ALA A 51 -2.32 -9.95 3.69
N HIS A 52 -1.83 -8.71 3.69
CA HIS A 52 -2.57 -7.57 4.23
C HIS A 52 -3.87 -7.31 3.48
N VAL A 53 -3.85 -7.34 2.14
CA VAL A 53 -5.03 -7.17 1.29
C VAL A 53 -6.08 -8.25 1.55
N ASP A 54 -5.65 -9.51 1.65
CA ASP A 54 -6.52 -10.65 1.89
C ASP A 54 -7.14 -10.61 3.30
N GLU A 55 -6.33 -10.35 4.34
CA GLU A 55 -6.79 -10.33 5.73
C GLU A 55 -7.77 -9.18 6.04
N ASN A 56 -7.64 -8.05 5.33
CA ASN A 56 -8.48 -6.86 5.52
C ASN A 56 -9.59 -6.74 4.47
N ASP A 57 -9.76 -7.75 3.61
CA ASP A 57 -10.78 -7.79 2.55
C ASP A 57 -10.76 -6.55 1.63
N LEU A 58 -9.56 -6.03 1.33
CA LEU A 58 -9.39 -4.77 0.59
C LEU A 58 -9.75 -4.88 -0.90
N THR A 59 -10.04 -6.08 -1.39
CA THR A 59 -10.51 -6.29 -2.78
C THR A 59 -12.04 -6.26 -2.88
N ALA A 60 -12.77 -6.35 -1.77
CA ALA A 60 -14.22 -6.39 -1.79
C ALA A 60 -14.81 -5.11 -2.37
N GLY A 61 -15.68 -5.27 -3.38
CA GLY A 61 -16.37 -4.15 -4.04
C GLY A 61 -15.48 -3.28 -4.93
N ASN A 62 -14.18 -3.59 -5.07
CA ASN A 62 -13.29 -2.87 -5.97
C ASN A 62 -13.43 -3.38 -7.40
N ALA A 63 -13.67 -2.46 -8.34
CA ALA A 63 -13.72 -2.72 -9.77
C ALA A 63 -13.08 -1.55 -10.53
N CYS A 64 -12.35 -1.84 -11.61
CA CYS A 64 -11.73 -0.81 -12.45
C CYS A 64 -12.77 0.05 -13.17
N GLU A 65 -13.90 -0.57 -13.55
CA GLU A 65 -15.10 0.09 -14.06
C GLU A 65 -16.29 -0.46 -13.27
N TRP A 66 -17.15 0.43 -12.77
CA TRP A 66 -18.37 0.04 -12.10
C TRP A 66 -19.47 -0.24 -13.14
N SER A 67 -20.20 -1.35 -12.99
CA SER A 67 -21.40 -1.65 -13.77
C SER A 67 -22.50 -2.17 -12.85
N PRO A 68 -23.75 -1.70 -12.99
CA PRO A 68 -24.88 -2.21 -12.23
C PRO A 68 -25.27 -3.64 -12.62
N ASP A 69 -24.76 -4.15 -13.75
CA ASP A 69 -25.05 -5.47 -14.31
C ASP A 69 -23.88 -6.48 -14.15
N ALA A 70 -22.79 -6.10 -13.47
CA ALA A 70 -21.63 -6.95 -13.23
C ALA A 70 -21.75 -7.77 -11.93
#